data_AF-A0A6G4ZUK1-F1
#
_entry.id   AF-A0A6G4ZUK1-F1
#
_cell.length_a   1.000
_cell.length_b   1.000
_cell.length_c   1.000
_cell.angle_alpha   90.00
_cell.angle_beta   90.00
_cell.angle_gamma   90.00
#
_symmetry.space_group_name_H-M   'P 1'
#
loop_
_entity.id
_entity.type
_entity.pdbx_description
1 polymer ?
#
loop_
_entity_poly.entity_id
_entity_poly.type
_entity_poly.pdbx_seq_one_letter_code
_entity_poly.pdbx_strand_id
1 'polypeptide(L)'
;MTKKVGRNDPCPCGSGKKYKKCCEQRLGPKRKFQASILSSGLSSGKNLEGKATQISTNFFNRPAPPPKEEEPPRKPEDDKPHHPPEADKPM
;
A
#
# COMPACT_ATOMS: atom_id res chain seq x y z
N MET A 1 -18.04 7.31 -15.12
CA MET A 1 -17.58 6.80 -13.80
C MET A 1 -16.70 5.57 -14.01
N THR A 2 -15.38 5.71 -14.07
CA THR A 2 -14.47 4.55 -14.07
C THR A 2 -14.34 4.05 -12.64
N LYS A 3 -15.07 2.99 -12.28
CA LYS A 3 -14.95 2.34 -10.97
C LYS A 3 -13.49 1.91 -10.80
N LYS A 4 -12.75 2.57 -9.91
CA LYS A 4 -11.36 2.21 -9.59
C LYS A 4 -11.39 0.86 -8.86
N VAL A 5 -11.03 -0.21 -9.57
CA VAL A 5 -10.87 -1.55 -8.97
C VAL A 5 -9.72 -1.51 -7.97
N GLY A 6 -9.97 -1.93 -6.73
CA GLY A 6 -8.94 -2.00 -5.71
C GLY A 6 -7.93 -3.11 -5.99
N ARG A 7 -6.67 -2.90 -5.59
CA ARG A 7 -5.57 -3.87 -5.79
C ARG A 7 -5.88 -5.29 -5.30
N ASN A 8 -6.64 -5.41 -4.22
CA ASN A 8 -6.90 -6.70 -3.58
C ASN A 8 -8.20 -7.36 -4.05
N ASP A 9 -9.05 -6.64 -4.79
CA ASP A 9 -10.32 -7.14 -5.29
C ASP A 9 -10.15 -8.27 -6.33
N PRO A 10 -11.16 -9.12 -6.53
CA PRO A 10 -11.16 -10.08 -7.62
C PRO A 10 -10.99 -9.35 -8.97
N CYS A 11 -10.13 -9.91 -9.82
CA CYS A 11 -9.77 -9.25 -11.07
C CYS A 11 -10.94 -9.31 -12.08
N PRO A 12 -11.34 -8.16 -12.68
CA PRO A 12 -12.51 -8.07 -13.56
C PRO A 12 -12.37 -8.85 -14.88
N CYS A 13 -11.21 -9.44 -15.16
CA CYS A 13 -10.99 -10.32 -16.32
C CYS A 13 -11.51 -11.76 -16.12
N GLY A 14 -12.13 -12.07 -14.99
CA GLY A 14 -12.72 -13.40 -14.74
C GLY A 14 -11.71 -14.47 -14.29
N SER A 15 -10.45 -14.10 -14.03
CA SER A 15 -9.40 -15.06 -13.63
C SER A 15 -9.52 -15.62 -12.20
N GLY A 16 -10.42 -15.08 -11.37
CA GLY A 16 -10.53 -15.42 -9.94
C GLY A 16 -9.35 -14.97 -9.05
N LYS A 17 -8.30 -14.38 -9.62
CA LYS A 17 -7.13 -13.88 -8.89
C LYS A 17 -7.36 -12.44 -8.41
N LYS A 18 -6.64 -12.00 -7.38
CA LYS A 18 -6.62 -10.58 -6.97
C LYS A 18 -6.09 -9.69 -8.11
N TYR A 19 -6.65 -8.50 -8.29
CA TYR A 19 -6.28 -7.56 -9.37
C TYR A 19 -4.76 -7.30 -9.43
N LYS A 20 -4.12 -7.11 -8.27
CA LYS A 20 -2.67 -6.91 -8.12
C LYS A 20 -1.77 -8.09 -8.49
N LYS A 21 -2.36 -9.28 -8.66
CA LYS A 21 -1.67 -10.51 -9.09
C LYS A 21 -2.09 -10.94 -10.49
N CYS A 22 -2.92 -10.15 -11.17
CA CYS A 22 -3.45 -10.47 -12.48
C CYS A 22 -3.25 -9.28 -13.43
N CYS A 23 -4.31 -8.57 -13.83
CA CYS A 23 -4.22 -7.49 -14.82
C CYS A 23 -3.25 -6.37 -14.42
N GLU A 24 -3.11 -6.06 -13.13
CA GLU A 24 -2.17 -5.02 -12.72
C GLU A 24 -0.70 -5.42 -12.97
N GLN A 25 -0.32 -6.69 -12.74
CA GLN A 25 1.04 -7.15 -13.04
C GLN A 25 1.33 -7.24 -14.53
N ARG A 26 0.28 -7.42 -15.35
CA ARG A 26 0.42 -7.46 -16.82
C ARG A 26 0.71 -6.08 -17.40
N LEU A 27 0.29 -5.01 -16.71
CA LEU A 27 0.45 -3.62 -17.15
C LEU A 27 1.68 -2.92 -16.56
N GLY A 28 2.31 -3.49 -15.53
CA GLY A 28 3.49 -2.91 -14.89
C GLY A 28 4.77 -3.16 -15.68
N PRO A 29 5.70 -2.18 -15.77
CA PRO A 29 7.03 -2.45 -16.30
C PRO A 29 7.66 -3.55 -15.45
N LYS A 30 8.15 -4.62 -16.09
CA LYS A 30 8.89 -5.68 -15.40
C LYS A 30 10.11 -5.02 -14.76
N ARG A 31 10.01 -4.73 -13.46
CA ARG A 31 11.13 -4.23 -12.66
C ARG A 31 12.19 -5.31 -12.76
N LYS A 32 13.18 -5.11 -13.63
CA LYS A 32 14.39 -5.90 -13.66
C LYS A 32 14.95 -5.75 -12.26
N PHE A 33 14.78 -6.79 -11.44
CA PHE A 33 15.47 -6.90 -10.17
C PHE A 33 16.94 -6.74 -10.56
N GLN A 34 17.52 -5.58 -10.29
CA GLN A 34 18.93 -5.35 -10.56
C GLN A 34 19.68 -6.31 -9.63
N ALA A 35 19.92 -7.51 -10.12
CA ALA A 35 20.91 -8.43 -9.58
C ALA A 35 22.28 -7.86 -9.94
N SER A 36 22.61 -6.70 -9.38
CA SER A 36 23.89 -6.02 -9.60
C SER A 36 24.90 -6.33 -8.48
N ILE A 37 24.60 -7.29 -7.60
CA ILE A 37 25.39 -7.58 -6.39
C ILE A 37 26.22 -8.87 -6.51
N LEU A 38 26.58 -9.36 -7.71
CA LEU A 38 27.37 -10.62 -7.78
C LEU A 38 28.40 -10.79 -8.91
N SER A 39 28.92 -9.74 -9.58
CA SER A 39 29.85 -10.02 -10.70
C SER A 39 31.02 -9.08 -10.94
N SER A 40 31.43 -8.23 -9.99
CA SER A 40 32.69 -7.48 -10.18
C SER A 40 33.48 -7.32 -8.89
N GLY A 41 34.44 -8.23 -8.71
CA GLY A 41 35.72 -7.95 -8.04
C GLY A 41 35.68 -7.90 -6.51
N LEU A 42 35.90 -9.05 -5.87
CA LEU A 42 36.57 -9.08 -4.57
C LEU A 42 38.08 -8.85 -4.81
N SER A 43 38.48 -7.60 -4.96
CA SER A 43 39.88 -7.19 -4.83
C SER A 43 39.99 -5.77 -4.29
N SER A 44 40.74 -5.68 -3.21
CA SER A 44 41.31 -4.46 -2.59
C SER A 44 40.36 -3.58 -1.79
N GLY A 45 40.62 -3.57 -0.49
CA GLY A 45 39.93 -2.79 0.53
C GLY A 45 39.87 -1.31 0.22
N LYS A 46 38.69 -0.76 0.48
CA LYS A 46 38.43 0.68 0.50
C LYS A 46 37.86 0.94 1.88
N ASN A 47 38.59 1.72 2.66
CA ASN A 47 38.16 2.24 3.93
C ASN A 47 36.83 3.01 3.71
N LEU A 48 35.73 2.48 4.27
CA LEU A 48 34.41 3.10 4.25
C LEU A 48 34.21 3.82 5.58
N GLU A 49 34.87 4.96 5.74
CA GLU A 49 34.49 5.94 6.75
C GLU A 49 33.12 6.53 6.36
N GLY A 50 32.08 5.87 6.88
CA GLY A 50 30.94 6.53 7.50
C GLY A 50 30.14 7.49 6.65
N LYS A 51 29.31 6.95 5.75
CA LYS A 51 27.96 7.50 5.56
C LYS A 51 26.96 6.38 5.74
N ALA A 52 26.74 6.03 7.01
CA ALA A 52 25.55 5.32 7.43
C ALA A 52 24.35 6.14 6.94
N THR A 53 23.67 5.65 5.91
CA THR A 53 22.34 6.10 5.53
C THR A 53 21.53 6.13 6.82
N GLN A 54 21.17 7.31 7.30
CA GLN A 54 20.46 7.46 8.56
C GLN A 54 19.04 6.93 8.39
N ILE A 55 18.91 5.60 8.46
CA ILE A 55 17.66 4.94 8.79
C ILE A 55 17.37 5.45 10.19
N SER A 56 16.52 6.47 10.27
CA SER A 56 16.15 7.16 11.50
C SER A 56 15.81 6.11 12.56
N THR A 57 16.69 5.98 13.55
CA THR A 57 16.56 5.03 14.67
C THR A 57 15.31 5.31 15.51
N ASN A 58 14.62 6.42 15.25
CA ASN A 58 13.31 6.80 15.77
C ASN A 58 12.21 5.76 15.55
N PHE A 59 12.39 4.79 14.64
CA PHE A 59 11.41 3.70 14.47
C PHE A 59 11.44 2.69 15.62
N PHE A 60 12.63 2.35 16.14
CA PHE A 60 12.76 1.35 17.21
C PHE A 60 12.42 1.91 18.59
N ASN A 61 12.51 3.22 18.78
CA ASN A 61 12.20 3.88 20.05
C ASN A 61 10.72 4.30 20.18
N ARG A 62 9.82 3.84 19.31
CA ARG A 62 8.42 4.24 19.35
C ARG A 62 7.69 3.44 20.43
N PRO A 63 7.17 4.08 21.50
CA PRO A 63 6.44 3.38 22.54
C PRO A 63 5.22 2.67 21.94
N ALA A 64 4.86 1.54 22.55
CA ALA A 64 3.66 0.80 22.16
C ALA A 64 2.45 1.76 22.15
N PRO A 65 1.59 1.72 21.12
CA PRO A 65 0.36 2.51 21.15
C PRO A 65 -0.42 2.13 22.41
N PRO A 66 -1.12 3.09 23.05
CA PRO A 66 -1.96 2.77 24.20
C PRO A 66 -2.96 1.67 23.82
N PRO A 67 -3.40 0.84 24.78
CA PRO A 67 -4.49 -0.08 24.54
C PRO A 67 -5.65 0.73 23.94
N LYS A 68 -6.20 0.28 22.82
CA LYS A 68 -7.35 0.93 22.21
C LYS A 68 -8.42 0.94 23.29
N GLU A 69 -8.75 2.12 23.82
CA GLU A 69 -10.00 2.29 24.53
C GLU A 69 -11.07 1.79 23.57
N GLU A 70 -11.89 0.85 24.03
CA GLU A 70 -12.98 0.31 23.23
C GLU A 70 -13.82 1.50 22.79
N GLU A 71 -13.80 1.82 21.50
CA GLU A 71 -14.63 2.90 20.97
C GLU A 71 -16.05 2.61 21.43
N PRO A 72 -16.76 3.59 22.03
CA PRO A 72 -18.11 3.37 22.48
C PRO A 72 -18.92 2.81 21.30
N PRO A 73 -19.85 1.87 21.55
CA PRO A 73 -20.64 1.28 20.49
C PRO A 73 -21.23 2.41 19.63
N ARG A 74 -20.92 2.38 18.33
CA ARG A 74 -21.48 3.36 17.39
C ARG A 74 -22.98 3.39 17.57
N LYS A 75 -23.54 4.58 17.70
CA LYS A 75 -24.96 4.68 17.96
C LYS A 75 -25.69 4.30 16.66
N PRO A 76 -26.88 3.68 16.74
CA PRO A 76 -27.64 3.30 15.54
C PRO A 76 -27.92 4.48 14.58
N GLU A 77 -27.91 5.71 15.09
CA GLU A 77 -28.04 6.94 14.31
C GLU A 77 -26.88 7.20 13.33
N ASP A 78 -25.68 6.69 13.62
CA ASP A 78 -24.48 6.85 12.78
C ASP A 78 -24.52 5.98 11.51
N ASP A 79 -25.28 4.88 11.54
CA ASP A 79 -25.50 3.98 10.38
C ASP A 79 -26.62 4.47 9.46
N LYS A 80 -27.21 5.65 9.70
CA LYS A 80 -28.22 6.22 8.81
C LYS A 80 -27.60 6.45 7.43
N PRO A 81 -28.12 5.80 6.37
CA PRO A 81 -27.64 6.05 5.02
C PRO A 81 -27.77 7.55 4.73
N HIS A 82 -26.64 8.23 4.58
CA HIS A 82 -26.63 9.57 4.01
C HIS A 82 -27.04 9.41 2.55
N HIS A 83 -28.34 9.51 2.30
CA HIS A 83 -28.82 9.69 0.94
C HIS A 83 -28.28 11.05 0.48
N PRO A 84 -27.53 11.11 -0.64
CA PRO A 84 -27.21 12.40 -1.21
C PRO A 84 -28.52 13.14 -1.47
N PRO A 85 -28.58 14.47 -1.25
CA PRO A 85 -29.76 15.24 -1.61
C PRO A 85 -30.06 14.94 -3.08
N GLU A 86 -31.28 14.50 -3.37
CA GLU A 86 -31.72 14.28 -4.74
C GLU A 86 -31.64 15.63 -5.45
N ALA A 87 -30.53 15.85 -6.17
CA ALA A 87 -30.37 17.02 -7.00
C ALA A 87 -31.53 17.00 -8.00
N ASP A 88 -32.30 18.10 -8.00
CA ASP A 88 -33.43 18.38 -8.89
C ASP A 88 -33.19 17.79 -10.28
N LYS A 89 -33.90 16.71 -10.59
CA LYS A 89 -34.00 16.23 -11.97
C LYS A 89 -34.92 17.21 -12.71
N PRO A 90 -34.46 17.91 -13.76
CA PRO A 90 -35.36 18.65 -14.61
C PRO A 90 -36.33 17.68 -15.30
N MET A 91 -37.60 18.09 -15.36
CA MET A 91 -38.75 17.36 -15.92
C MET A 91 -38.56 17.00 -17.39
#